data_AF-A0A8J0QYF9-F1
#
_entry.id   AF-A0A8J0QYF9-F1
#
_cell.length_a   1.000
_cell.length_b   1.000
_cell.length_c   1.000
_cell.angle_alpha   90.00
_cell.angle_beta   90.00
_cell.angle_gamma   90.00
#
_symmetry.space_group_name_H-M   'P 1'
#
loop_
_entity.id
_entity.type
_entity.pdbx_description
1 polymer ?
#
loop_
_entity_poly.entity_id
_entity_poly.type
_entity_poly.pdbx_seq_one_letter_code
_entity_poly.pdbx_strand_id
1 'polypeptide(L)'
;MNCRCSRSLCLVRCLCCILFISLAVMSTYYHLRMRKVEHSTVAQGSITKLPDSKTVIISAYYDDRESNNVRIIAILHVDEVKELYCWFYCENSNVHVPVRAQIDVHSDRFGFTYSTVDLLCKEPQLCSSKYISIQSSGTENPSRGPVFEIKNREPTSFSANFTVCISTMFGNSSNVLQFVQAIEMYRILGAQKVVVYKNSCSRAIGRAVDYYVSEGVVEVVPWPIDRYLRTSDAWHHDMDPKNEIGYYGQVAALNDCLYRNMYKTKYLTFNDIDEIILPRIHTDWNEMMETLQKEHPDKSVFLIENHFYPIHLTDHTFDNAFPKDVPGRNILQYIYYEPEQPNVYNNHKMIVNPRKVIQMSVHFSLKIYGGILDVANHIAGLHHSREAKQPNLPFTSLIRDTTLWKYNVTLIRNVNRALGKFGYTV
;
A
#
# COMPACT_ATOMS: atom_id res chain seq x y z
N MET A 1 72.32 -25.43 34.56
CA MET A 1 71.43 -24.35 34.06
C MET A 1 70.14 -25.00 33.58
N ASN A 2 69.05 -24.75 34.30
CA ASN A 2 67.79 -25.51 34.21
C ASN A 2 66.93 -25.10 33.00
N CYS A 3 66.55 -26.09 32.18
CA CYS A 3 65.47 -26.01 31.19
C CYS A 3 64.12 -25.78 31.89
N ARG A 4 63.71 -24.51 32.04
CA ARG A 4 62.38 -24.12 32.56
C ARG A 4 61.47 -23.46 31.51
N CYS A 5 61.76 -23.55 30.22
CA CYS A 5 61.00 -22.83 29.18
C CYS A 5 59.94 -23.68 28.43
N SER A 6 59.91 -25.02 28.60
CA SER A 6 59.04 -25.89 27.78
C SER A 6 57.64 -26.15 28.36
N ARG A 7 57.41 -25.95 29.66
CA ARG A 7 56.11 -26.27 30.30
C ARG A 7 55.06 -25.18 30.11
N SER A 8 55.43 -23.91 30.18
CA SER A 8 54.48 -22.80 29.99
C SER A 8 53.94 -22.72 28.56
N LEU A 9 54.76 -23.02 27.55
CA LEU A 9 54.33 -22.96 26.15
C LEU A 9 53.30 -24.08 25.82
N CYS A 10 53.48 -25.27 26.39
CA CYS A 10 52.51 -26.36 26.28
C CYS A 10 51.19 -26.04 26.97
N LEU A 11 51.23 -25.42 28.16
CA LEU A 11 50.03 -25.03 28.89
C LEU A 11 49.20 -23.98 28.15
N VAL A 12 49.86 -22.98 27.57
CA VAL A 12 49.19 -21.94 26.76
C VAL A 12 48.56 -22.53 25.50
N ARG A 13 49.25 -23.46 24.81
CA ARG A 13 48.68 -24.17 23.65
C ARG A 13 47.46 -25.01 24.01
N CYS A 14 47.51 -25.74 25.13
CA CYS A 14 46.34 -26.51 25.61
C CYS A 14 45.15 -25.60 25.95
N LEU A 15 45.39 -24.49 26.65
CA LEU A 15 44.34 -23.51 26.98
C LEU A 15 43.70 -22.89 25.74
N CYS A 16 44.50 -22.51 24.74
CA CYS A 16 43.99 -22.02 23.46
C CYS A 16 43.18 -23.09 22.71
N CYS A 17 43.64 -24.35 22.68
CA CYS A 17 42.87 -25.44 22.06
C CYS A 17 41.53 -25.68 22.77
N ILE A 18 41.50 -25.63 24.11
CA ILE A 18 40.25 -25.77 24.87
C ILE A 18 39.30 -24.61 24.57
N LEU A 19 39.81 -23.38 24.45
CA LEU A 19 39.01 -22.20 24.13
C LEU A 19 38.45 -22.25 22.69
N PHE A 20 39.25 -22.74 21.73
CA PHE A 20 38.80 -22.94 20.36
C PHE A 20 37.75 -24.06 20.26
N ILE A 21 37.93 -25.15 21.00
CA ILE A 21 36.94 -26.23 21.07
C ILE A 21 35.67 -25.73 21.74
N SER A 22 35.74 -24.95 22.81
CA SER A 22 34.54 -24.41 23.47
C SER A 22 33.81 -23.40 22.59
N LEU A 23 34.52 -22.53 21.88
CA LEU A 23 33.93 -21.60 20.90
C LEU A 23 33.34 -22.34 19.69
N ALA A 24 34.00 -23.38 19.19
CA ALA A 24 33.49 -24.21 18.10
C ALA A 24 32.27 -25.01 18.55
N VAL A 25 32.29 -25.59 19.76
CA VAL A 25 31.14 -26.31 20.35
C VAL A 25 29.99 -25.34 20.58
N MET A 26 30.23 -24.15 21.12
CA MET A 26 29.21 -23.11 21.28
C MET A 26 28.67 -22.63 19.93
N SER A 27 29.52 -22.44 18.92
CA SER A 27 29.11 -22.07 17.55
C SER A 27 28.29 -23.18 16.89
N THR A 28 28.70 -24.45 17.01
CA THR A 28 27.90 -25.60 16.55
C THR A 28 26.64 -25.78 17.36
N TYR A 29 26.65 -25.51 18.66
CA TYR A 29 25.46 -25.55 19.52
C TYR A 29 24.48 -24.43 19.15
N TYR A 30 24.96 -23.22 18.87
CA TYR A 30 24.16 -22.13 18.33
C TYR A 30 23.65 -22.46 16.92
N HIS A 31 24.46 -23.03 16.04
CA HIS A 31 24.02 -23.48 14.71
C HIS A 31 23.01 -24.64 14.78
N LEU A 32 23.19 -25.60 15.71
CA LEU A 32 22.27 -26.69 15.96
C LEU A 32 20.96 -26.21 16.62
N ARG A 33 21.03 -25.17 17.47
CA ARG A 33 19.86 -24.51 18.07
C ARG A 33 19.10 -23.67 17.04
N MET A 34 19.80 -23.00 16.12
CA MET A 34 19.22 -22.35 14.95
C MET A 34 18.57 -23.36 13.99
N ARG A 35 19.14 -24.56 13.85
CA ARG A 35 18.53 -25.68 13.12
C ARG A 35 17.32 -26.31 13.82
N LYS A 36 17.11 -26.06 15.12
CA LYS A 36 15.98 -26.63 15.88
C LYS A 36 14.68 -25.80 15.79
N VAL A 37 14.66 -24.78 14.93
CA VAL A 37 13.44 -24.08 14.47
C VAL A 37 13.13 -24.53 13.04
N GLU A 38 13.11 -25.84 12.80
CA GLU A 38 12.63 -26.41 11.55
C GLU A 38 11.20 -26.91 11.79
N HIS A 39 10.21 -26.11 11.40
CA HIS A 39 8.91 -26.54 10.84
C HIS A 39 7.95 -25.36 10.56
N SER A 40 8.33 -24.10 10.82
CA SER A 40 7.59 -22.92 10.36
C SER A 40 8.21 -22.31 9.10
N THR A 41 7.46 -22.27 8.01
CA THR A 41 7.85 -21.54 6.79
C THR A 41 7.47 -20.06 6.94
N VAL A 42 8.47 -19.18 6.84
CA VAL A 42 8.23 -17.73 6.73
C VAL A 42 7.40 -17.49 5.48
N ALA A 43 6.24 -16.87 5.65
CA ALA A 43 5.32 -16.55 4.57
C ALA A 43 6.07 -15.77 3.50
N GLN A 44 6.07 -16.31 2.29
CA GLN A 44 6.70 -15.68 1.13
C GLN A 44 5.62 -14.95 0.32
N GLY A 45 5.91 -13.70 -0.07
CA GLY A 45 5.00 -12.89 -0.87
C GLY A 45 4.10 -11.95 -0.05
N SER A 46 3.07 -11.44 -0.70
CA SER A 46 2.16 -10.39 -0.19
C SER A 46 0.81 -10.92 0.29
N ILE A 47 0.47 -12.17 -0.05
CA ILE A 47 -0.82 -12.79 0.25
C ILE A 47 -0.58 -14.25 0.63
N THR A 48 -1.09 -14.68 1.77
CA THR A 48 -0.97 -16.05 2.27
C THR A 48 -2.31 -16.57 2.74
N LYS A 49 -2.78 -17.68 2.15
CA LYS A 49 -4.02 -18.36 2.58
C LYS A 49 -3.74 -19.22 3.81
N LEU A 50 -4.61 -19.13 4.81
CA LEU A 50 -4.53 -19.98 6.00
C LEU A 50 -5.12 -21.39 5.74
N PRO A 51 -4.77 -22.39 6.56
CA PRO A 51 -5.31 -23.75 6.42
C PRO A 51 -6.84 -23.86 6.53
N ASP A 52 -7.50 -22.91 7.21
CA ASP A 52 -8.97 -22.83 7.30
C ASP A 52 -9.65 -22.61 5.94
N SER A 53 -8.87 -22.26 4.91
CA SER A 53 -9.29 -21.95 3.54
C SER A 53 -10.25 -20.77 3.38
N LYS A 54 -10.54 -20.04 4.46
CA LYS A 54 -11.52 -18.95 4.54
C LYS A 54 -10.89 -17.63 4.98
N THR A 55 -9.62 -17.67 5.34
CA THR A 55 -8.84 -16.50 5.73
C THR A 55 -7.61 -16.37 4.85
N VAL A 56 -7.35 -15.13 4.43
CA VAL A 56 -6.18 -14.73 3.66
C VAL A 56 -5.47 -13.61 4.42
N ILE A 57 -4.22 -13.84 4.81
CA ILE A 57 -3.38 -12.85 5.50
C ILE A 57 -2.60 -12.03 4.47
N ILE A 58 -2.60 -10.72 4.65
CA ILE A 58 -1.83 -9.78 3.83
C ILE A 58 -0.50 -9.45 4.52
N SER A 59 -0.58 -9.00 5.78
CA SER A 59 0.59 -8.42 6.46
C SER A 59 0.34 -8.20 7.95
N ALA A 60 1.41 -8.24 8.75
CA ALA A 60 1.39 -7.89 10.17
C ALA A 60 2.22 -6.63 10.45
N TYR A 61 1.67 -5.73 11.26
CA TYR A 61 2.30 -4.46 11.65
C TYR A 61 2.20 -4.27 13.16
N TYR A 62 3.30 -3.85 13.77
CA TYR A 62 3.28 -3.29 15.11
C TYR A 62 2.54 -1.95 15.09
N ASP A 63 1.58 -1.79 16.01
CA ASP A 63 0.71 -0.61 16.11
C ASP A 63 0.48 -0.30 17.59
N ASP A 64 1.23 0.66 18.12
CA ASP A 64 1.25 1.03 19.53
C ASP A 64 0.36 2.22 19.89
N ARG A 65 -0.45 2.71 18.94
CA ARG A 65 -1.24 3.95 19.10
C ARG A 65 -2.31 3.86 20.20
N GLU A 66 -2.88 2.67 20.44
CA GLU A 66 -3.87 2.44 21.50
C GLU A 66 -3.32 1.56 22.62
N SER A 67 -2.59 0.51 22.24
CA SER A 67 -1.93 -0.41 23.16
C SER A 67 -0.86 -1.18 22.41
N ASN A 68 -0.06 -2.00 23.11
CA ASN A 68 0.98 -2.85 22.54
C ASN A 68 0.39 -3.97 21.64
N ASN A 69 -0.10 -3.60 20.46
CA ASN A 69 -0.81 -4.49 19.54
C ASN A 69 0.03 -4.79 18.30
N VAL A 70 -0.18 -6.00 17.79
CA VAL A 70 0.11 -6.32 16.39
C VAL A 70 -1.22 -6.31 15.66
N ARG A 71 -1.31 -5.48 14.62
CA ARG A 71 -2.43 -5.41 13.70
C ARG A 71 -2.11 -6.21 12.45
N ILE A 72 -2.95 -7.18 12.13
CA ILE A 72 -2.82 -8.00 10.94
C ILE A 72 -3.92 -7.59 9.96
N ILE A 73 -3.53 -7.14 8.78
CA ILE A 73 -4.45 -6.89 7.68
C ILE A 73 -4.75 -8.24 7.02
N ALA A 74 -6.03 -8.58 6.93
CA ALA A 74 -6.48 -9.84 6.37
C ALA A 74 -7.78 -9.66 5.58
N ILE A 75 -8.13 -10.68 4.81
CA ILE A 75 -9.43 -10.84 4.15
C ILE A 75 -10.00 -12.16 4.66
N LEU A 76 -11.25 -12.17 5.15
CA LEU A 76 -11.89 -13.40 5.62
C LEU A 76 -13.38 -13.46 5.28
N HIS A 77 -13.93 -14.67 5.31
CA HIS A 77 -15.36 -14.90 5.18
C HIS A 77 -16.08 -14.51 6.48
N VAL A 78 -16.84 -13.41 6.44
CA VAL A 78 -17.39 -12.77 7.66
C VAL A 78 -18.36 -13.65 8.44
N ASP A 79 -19.13 -14.49 7.74
CA ASP A 79 -20.11 -15.36 8.39
C ASP A 79 -19.54 -16.69 8.89
N GLU A 80 -18.38 -17.12 8.40
CA GLU A 80 -17.85 -18.46 8.66
C GLU A 80 -16.64 -18.47 9.59
N VAL A 81 -15.87 -17.37 9.63
CA VAL A 81 -14.71 -17.25 10.52
C VAL A 81 -15.14 -16.56 11.81
N LYS A 82 -15.12 -17.30 12.92
CA LYS A 82 -15.57 -16.80 14.23
C LYS A 82 -14.44 -16.46 15.18
N GLU A 83 -13.33 -17.18 15.08
CA GLU A 83 -12.20 -17.03 15.99
C GLU A 83 -10.90 -17.28 15.22
N LEU A 84 -9.89 -16.49 15.56
CA LEU A 84 -8.51 -16.65 15.12
C LEU A 84 -7.59 -16.38 16.32
N TYR A 85 -6.42 -16.99 16.30
CA TYR A 85 -5.41 -16.89 17.35
C TYR A 85 -4.07 -16.47 16.75
N CYS A 86 -3.49 -15.45 17.37
CA CYS A 86 -2.14 -14.99 17.13
C CYS A 86 -1.17 -15.71 18.06
N TRP A 87 -0.21 -16.40 17.48
CA TRP A 87 0.85 -17.09 18.19
C TRP A 87 2.13 -16.26 18.15
N PHE A 88 2.45 -15.66 19.29
CA PHE A 88 3.70 -14.91 19.48
C PHE A 88 4.82 -15.87 19.89
N TYR A 89 6.01 -15.68 19.33
CA TYR A 89 7.21 -16.39 19.78
C TYR A 89 8.03 -15.45 20.66
N CYS A 90 7.93 -15.65 21.97
CA CYS A 90 8.63 -14.81 22.93
C CYS A 90 10.06 -15.33 23.14
N GLU A 91 11.03 -14.67 22.49
CA GLU A 91 12.44 -15.10 22.48
C GLU A 91 13.02 -15.25 23.89
N ASN A 92 12.65 -14.34 24.81
CA ASN A 92 13.16 -14.31 26.19
C ASN A 92 12.78 -15.56 27.02
N SER A 93 11.55 -16.04 26.86
CA SER A 93 11.04 -17.22 27.57
C SER A 93 11.12 -18.49 26.74
N ASN A 94 11.41 -18.37 25.44
CA ASN A 94 11.38 -19.46 24.46
C ASN A 94 10.04 -20.22 24.46
N VAL A 95 8.94 -19.47 24.59
CA VAL A 95 7.56 -19.99 24.63
C VAL A 95 6.74 -19.37 23.51
N HIS A 96 5.87 -20.18 22.92
CA HIS A 96 4.81 -19.68 22.06
C HIS A 96 3.57 -19.35 22.90
N VAL A 97 3.08 -18.12 22.77
CA VAL A 97 1.93 -17.64 23.53
C VAL A 97 0.77 -17.39 22.57
N PRO A 98 -0.35 -18.14 22.67
CA PRO A 98 -1.55 -17.87 21.91
C PRO A 98 -2.30 -16.69 22.51
N VAL A 99 -2.69 -15.75 21.66
CA VAL A 99 -3.54 -14.61 22.00
C VAL A 99 -4.72 -14.63 21.05
N ARG A 100 -5.94 -14.66 21.59
CA ARG A 100 -7.15 -14.57 20.77
C ARG A 100 -7.16 -13.23 20.04
N ALA A 101 -7.32 -13.27 18.72
CA ALA A 101 -7.45 -12.07 17.91
C ALA A 101 -8.83 -11.44 18.11
N GLN A 102 -8.86 -10.12 18.30
CA GLN A 102 -10.08 -9.35 18.09
C GLN A 102 -10.23 -9.12 16.58
N ILE A 103 -11.31 -9.65 16.01
CA ILE A 103 -11.63 -9.49 14.58
C ILE A 103 -12.41 -8.19 14.41
N ASP A 104 -11.77 -7.19 13.80
CA ASP A 104 -12.38 -5.90 13.51
C ASP A 104 -12.68 -5.78 12.01
N VAL A 105 -13.94 -6.06 11.65
CA VAL A 105 -14.38 -6.07 10.24
C VAL A 105 -14.58 -4.65 9.75
N HIS A 106 -14.01 -4.33 8.59
CA HIS A 106 -14.20 -3.02 7.96
C HIS A 106 -15.68 -2.87 7.56
N SER A 107 -16.29 -1.73 7.89
CA SER A 107 -17.73 -1.52 7.67
C SER A 107 -18.10 -1.49 6.18
N ASP A 108 -17.17 -1.09 5.31
CA ASP A 108 -17.41 -0.97 3.88
C ASP A 108 -17.13 -2.27 3.11
N ARG A 109 -18.09 -3.19 3.22
CA ARG A 109 -18.01 -4.54 2.63
C ARG A 109 -18.67 -4.68 1.26
N PHE A 110 -19.43 -3.67 0.84
CA PHE A 110 -20.18 -3.65 -0.44
C PHE A 110 -21.00 -4.92 -0.76
N GLY A 111 -21.56 -5.55 0.26
CA GLY A 111 -22.38 -6.77 0.13
C GLY A 111 -21.61 -8.08 -0.10
N PHE A 112 -20.28 -8.06 -0.21
CA PHE A 112 -19.49 -9.29 -0.44
C PHE A 112 -19.34 -10.14 0.84
N THR A 113 -19.17 -11.45 0.66
CA THR A 113 -19.00 -12.42 1.76
C THR A 113 -17.59 -12.41 2.35
N TYR A 114 -16.59 -12.09 1.53
CA TYR A 114 -15.22 -11.84 1.99
C TYR A 114 -15.01 -10.34 2.18
N SER A 115 -14.58 -9.94 3.38
CA SER A 115 -14.30 -8.54 3.70
C SER A 115 -12.90 -8.35 4.25
N THR A 116 -12.38 -7.14 4.08
CA THR A 116 -11.13 -6.71 4.73
C THR A 116 -11.36 -6.60 6.24
N VAL A 117 -10.42 -7.10 7.02
CA VAL A 117 -10.46 -7.06 8.48
C VAL A 117 -9.10 -6.68 9.04
N ASP A 118 -9.13 -6.09 10.24
CA ASP A 118 -7.96 -5.99 11.09
C ASP A 118 -8.08 -7.05 12.19
N LEU A 119 -7.10 -7.94 12.29
CA LEU A 119 -6.96 -8.81 13.46
C LEU A 119 -6.07 -8.10 14.46
N LEU A 120 -6.61 -7.77 15.62
CA LEU A 120 -5.89 -7.10 16.70
C LEU A 120 -5.45 -8.12 17.75
N CYS A 121 -4.14 -8.21 17.92
CA CYS A 121 -3.52 -9.15 18.84
C CYS A 121 -2.61 -8.40 19.80
N LYS A 122 -3.00 -8.35 21.07
CA LYS A 122 -2.21 -7.72 22.12
C LYS A 122 -0.96 -8.54 22.41
N GLU A 123 0.20 -7.98 22.12
CA GLU A 123 1.47 -8.65 22.34
C GLU A 123 1.69 -8.87 23.86
N PRO A 124 2.02 -10.11 24.29
CA PRO A 124 2.31 -10.39 25.69
C PRO A 124 3.46 -9.53 26.22
N GLN A 125 3.39 -9.19 27.50
CA GLN A 125 4.45 -8.42 28.16
C GLN A 125 5.81 -9.13 28.02
N LEU A 126 6.86 -8.35 27.73
CA LEU A 126 8.24 -8.82 27.59
C LEU A 126 8.49 -9.85 26.45
N CYS A 127 7.58 -9.96 25.48
CA CYS A 127 7.71 -10.88 24.36
C CYS A 127 8.58 -10.33 23.20
N SER A 128 8.31 -9.10 22.76
CA SER A 128 8.97 -8.42 21.63
C SER A 128 9.19 -9.33 20.40
N SER A 129 8.11 -9.98 19.96
CA SER A 129 8.16 -11.02 18.94
C SER A 129 8.47 -10.45 17.56
N LYS A 130 9.53 -10.89 16.89
CA LYS A 130 9.81 -10.43 15.51
C LYS A 130 8.84 -11.02 14.47
N TYR A 131 8.28 -12.18 14.78
CA TYR A 131 7.38 -12.91 13.91
C TYR A 131 6.08 -13.28 14.62
N ILE A 132 5.04 -13.56 13.87
CA ILE A 132 3.74 -14.00 14.39
C ILE A 132 3.14 -15.07 13.49
N SER A 133 2.49 -16.07 14.06
CA SER A 133 1.68 -17.04 13.31
C SER A 133 0.19 -16.80 13.59
N ILE A 134 -0.67 -17.00 12.59
CA ILE A 134 -2.12 -16.88 12.73
C ILE A 134 -2.75 -18.24 12.45
N GLN A 135 -3.64 -18.69 13.33
CA GLN A 135 -4.30 -20.00 13.24
C GLN A 135 -5.77 -19.91 13.67
N SER A 136 -6.58 -20.89 13.27
CA SER A 136 -7.99 -21.03 13.68
C SER A 136 -8.16 -21.59 15.10
N SER A 137 -7.12 -22.19 15.68
CA SER A 137 -7.15 -22.80 17.00
C SER A 137 -6.05 -22.25 17.92
N GLY A 138 -6.40 -22.03 19.19
CA GLY A 138 -5.48 -21.64 20.26
C GLY A 138 -4.81 -22.83 20.97
N THR A 139 -5.12 -24.07 20.57
CA THR A 139 -4.55 -25.30 21.16
C THR A 139 -3.63 -26.07 20.21
N GLU A 140 -3.58 -25.67 18.93
CA GLU A 140 -2.72 -26.29 17.93
C GLU A 140 -1.25 -25.91 18.12
N ASN A 141 -0.35 -26.77 17.65
CA ASN A 141 1.07 -26.47 17.72
C ASN A 141 1.43 -25.38 16.67
N PRO A 142 1.96 -24.20 17.07
CA PRO A 142 2.33 -23.12 16.16
C PRO A 142 3.42 -23.53 15.15
N SER A 143 4.18 -24.58 15.43
CA SER A 143 5.25 -25.10 14.58
C SER A 143 4.80 -25.64 13.22
N ARG A 144 3.52 -25.55 12.82
CA ARG A 144 3.01 -26.07 11.54
C ARG A 144 2.37 -25.03 10.62
N GLY A 145 2.34 -23.75 11.02
CA GLY A 145 1.70 -22.67 10.27
C GLY A 145 2.68 -21.69 9.59
N PRO A 146 2.20 -20.87 8.65
CA PRO A 146 2.98 -19.76 8.11
C PRO A 146 3.28 -18.72 9.20
N VAL A 147 4.50 -18.19 9.22
CA VAL A 147 4.89 -17.08 10.10
C VAL A 147 5.10 -15.80 9.32
N PHE A 148 4.68 -14.68 9.89
CA PHE A 148 4.71 -13.35 9.28
C PHE A 148 5.65 -12.44 10.07
N GLU A 149 6.50 -11.69 9.39
CA GLU A 149 7.29 -10.63 10.02
C GLU A 149 6.35 -9.53 10.56
N ILE A 150 6.59 -9.11 11.80
CA ILE A 150 5.90 -7.96 12.39
C ILE A 150 6.69 -6.70 11.98
N LYS A 151 6.16 -5.99 10.99
CA LYS A 151 6.74 -4.75 10.47
C LYS A 151 6.50 -3.57 11.43
N ASN A 152 7.14 -2.42 11.19
CA ASN A 152 6.97 -1.17 11.95
C ASN A 152 7.42 -1.20 13.42
N ARG A 153 8.28 -2.14 13.82
CA ARG A 153 8.83 -2.16 15.20
C ARG A 153 9.87 -1.08 15.45
N GLU A 154 10.72 -0.81 14.46
CA GLU A 154 11.81 0.14 14.61
C GLU A 154 11.36 1.56 14.24
N PRO A 155 11.74 2.59 15.02
CA PRO A 155 11.54 3.97 14.64
C PRO A 155 12.19 4.23 13.28
N THR A 156 11.42 4.74 12.33
CA THR A 156 11.91 5.12 11.00
C THR A 156 11.77 6.62 10.82
N SER A 157 12.81 7.24 10.26
CA SER A 157 12.71 8.60 9.74
C SER A 157 11.93 8.58 8.44
N PHE A 158 11.13 9.62 8.18
CA PHE A 158 10.45 9.73 6.89
C PHE A 158 11.46 9.76 5.75
N SER A 159 11.26 8.86 4.80
CA SER A 159 12.00 8.79 3.54
C SER A 159 11.33 9.58 2.41
N ALA A 160 10.07 10.00 2.63
CA ALA A 160 9.26 10.76 1.68
C ALA A 160 8.35 11.75 2.41
N ASN A 161 8.01 12.87 1.76
CA ASN A 161 6.92 13.73 2.21
C ASN A 161 5.58 13.16 1.72
N PHE A 162 5.52 12.70 0.48
CA PHE A 162 4.32 12.13 -0.11
C PHE A 162 4.62 10.77 -0.74
N THR A 163 3.72 9.83 -0.49
CA THR A 163 3.67 8.56 -1.20
C THR A 163 2.28 8.36 -1.77
N VAL A 164 2.20 7.94 -3.04
CA VAL A 164 0.93 7.61 -3.71
C VAL A 164 0.72 6.11 -3.61
N CYS A 165 -0.45 5.69 -3.12
CA CYS A 165 -0.89 4.31 -3.12
C CYS A 165 -1.85 4.10 -4.29
N ILE A 166 -1.39 3.40 -5.32
CA ILE A 166 -2.24 2.86 -6.37
C ILE A 166 -2.61 1.45 -5.92
N SER A 167 -3.90 1.22 -5.72
CA SER A 167 -4.44 -0.06 -5.28
C SER A 167 -4.28 -1.13 -6.37
N THR A 168 -5.33 -1.77 -6.85
CA THR A 168 -5.21 -2.94 -7.71
C THR A 168 -5.01 -2.54 -9.18
N MET A 169 -3.82 -2.82 -9.72
CA MET A 169 -3.58 -2.77 -11.16
C MET A 169 -4.00 -4.11 -11.76
N PHE A 170 -5.14 -4.11 -12.47
CA PHE A 170 -5.76 -5.29 -13.08
C PHE A 170 -6.22 -5.03 -14.52
N GLY A 171 -6.85 -6.03 -15.15
CA GLY A 171 -7.54 -5.88 -16.43
C GLY A 171 -6.61 -5.80 -17.65
N ASN A 172 -5.33 -6.12 -17.50
CA ASN A 172 -4.34 -6.10 -18.58
C ASN A 172 -4.29 -4.76 -19.35
N SER A 173 -4.48 -3.64 -18.64
CA SER A 173 -4.49 -2.30 -19.25
C SER A 173 -3.26 -2.04 -20.13
N SER A 174 -3.50 -1.37 -21.26
CA SER A 174 -2.48 -0.93 -22.22
C SER A 174 -2.32 0.59 -22.25
N ASN A 175 -2.86 1.33 -21.28
CA ASN A 175 -2.82 2.79 -21.26
C ASN A 175 -1.47 3.33 -20.77
N VAL A 176 -0.42 3.10 -21.56
CA VAL A 176 0.98 3.43 -21.24
C VAL A 176 1.16 4.94 -21.08
N LEU A 177 0.61 5.73 -22.01
CA LEU A 177 0.74 7.19 -21.95
C LEU A 177 0.16 7.76 -20.66
N GLN A 178 -1.07 7.39 -20.28
CA GLN A 178 -1.69 7.87 -19.04
C GLN A 178 -0.92 7.42 -17.81
N PHE A 179 -0.42 6.18 -17.78
CA PHE A 179 0.40 5.70 -16.65
C PHE A 179 1.66 6.55 -16.46
N VAL A 180 2.43 6.78 -17.53
CA VAL A 180 3.65 7.61 -17.47
C VAL A 180 3.30 9.05 -17.09
N GLN A 181 2.23 9.62 -17.65
CA GLN A 181 1.75 10.95 -17.31
C GLN A 181 1.35 11.07 -15.83
N ALA A 182 0.64 10.08 -15.28
CA ALA A 182 0.25 10.06 -13.87
C ALA A 182 1.47 10.01 -12.94
N ILE A 183 2.42 9.10 -13.19
CA ILE A 183 3.64 9.00 -12.38
C ILE A 183 4.46 10.30 -12.43
N GLU A 184 4.66 10.90 -13.62
CA GLU A 184 5.38 12.16 -13.72
C GLU A 184 4.61 13.32 -13.08
N MET A 185 3.28 13.35 -13.17
CA MET A 185 2.46 14.34 -12.46
C MET A 185 2.60 14.21 -10.95
N TYR A 186 2.57 12.99 -10.39
CA TYR A 186 2.78 12.81 -8.95
C TYR A 186 4.16 13.30 -8.51
N ARG A 187 5.21 13.09 -9.31
CA ARG A 187 6.54 13.65 -9.03
C ARG A 187 6.55 15.17 -9.06
N ILE A 188 5.91 15.78 -10.07
CA ILE A 188 5.79 17.23 -10.19
C ILE A 188 5.04 17.82 -8.98
N LEU A 189 4.03 17.11 -8.49
CA LEU A 189 3.22 17.50 -7.32
C LEU A 189 3.91 17.21 -5.98
N GLY A 190 5.12 16.63 -5.99
CA GLY A 190 5.97 16.46 -4.80
C GLY A 190 6.03 15.05 -4.22
N ALA A 191 5.45 14.04 -4.89
CA ALA A 191 5.58 12.63 -4.49
C ALA A 191 6.98 12.08 -4.76
N GLN A 192 7.57 11.45 -3.73
CA GLN A 192 8.85 10.76 -3.87
C GLN A 192 8.69 9.27 -4.17
N LYS A 193 7.55 8.67 -3.79
CA LYS A 193 7.27 7.25 -3.96
C LYS A 193 5.86 7.00 -4.48
N VAL A 194 5.72 5.96 -5.27
CA VAL A 194 4.43 5.41 -5.71
C VAL A 194 4.44 3.91 -5.43
N VAL A 195 3.47 3.42 -4.67
CA VAL A 195 3.30 1.99 -4.40
C VAL A 195 2.18 1.48 -5.29
N VAL A 196 2.44 0.40 -6.04
CA VAL A 196 1.48 -0.20 -6.98
C VAL A 196 1.20 -1.64 -6.55
N TYR A 197 -0.06 -1.98 -6.25
CA TYR A 197 -0.47 -3.36 -6.01
C TYR A 197 -0.80 -4.03 -7.34
N LYS A 198 0.20 -4.72 -7.88
CA LYS A 198 0.16 -5.26 -9.25
C LYS A 198 -0.42 -6.66 -9.25
N ASN A 199 -1.65 -6.81 -9.75
CA ASN A 199 -2.22 -8.11 -10.09
C ASN A 199 -1.76 -8.51 -11.50
N SER A 200 -2.18 -7.75 -12.52
CA SER A 200 -1.87 -8.02 -13.92
C SER A 200 -1.78 -6.72 -14.72
N CYS A 201 -0.90 -6.69 -15.73
CA CYS A 201 -0.76 -5.57 -16.65
C CYS A 201 -0.23 -6.04 -18.01
N SER A 202 -0.42 -5.21 -19.05
CA SER A 202 0.18 -5.50 -20.35
C SER A 202 1.71 -5.45 -20.29
N ARG A 203 2.37 -6.12 -21.24
CA ARG A 203 3.84 -6.07 -21.38
C ARG A 203 4.37 -4.64 -21.54
N ALA A 204 3.60 -3.77 -22.21
CA ALA A 204 3.98 -2.39 -22.44
C ALA A 204 3.96 -1.57 -21.13
N ILE A 205 2.92 -1.73 -20.30
CA ILE A 205 2.87 -1.16 -18.94
C ILE A 205 3.99 -1.74 -18.08
N GLY A 206 4.25 -3.05 -18.19
CA GLY A 206 5.32 -3.72 -17.47
C GLY A 206 6.68 -3.03 -17.64
N ARG A 207 7.06 -2.66 -18.87
CA ARG A 207 8.31 -1.93 -19.13
C ARG A 207 8.36 -0.56 -18.45
N ALA A 208 7.25 0.18 -18.47
CA ALA A 208 7.17 1.48 -17.80
C ALA A 208 7.29 1.32 -16.27
N VAL A 209 6.62 0.32 -15.70
CA VAL A 209 6.73 -0.02 -14.28
C VAL A 209 8.17 -0.36 -13.92
N ASP A 210 8.82 -1.26 -14.67
CA ASP A 210 10.19 -1.71 -14.40
C ASP A 210 11.19 -0.55 -14.43
N TYR A 211 11.00 0.42 -15.32
CA TYR A 211 11.80 1.63 -15.34
C TYR A 211 11.61 2.48 -14.09
N TYR A 212 10.37 2.76 -13.69
CA TYR A 212 10.13 3.58 -12.51
C TYR A 212 10.55 2.86 -11.22
N VAL A 213 10.57 1.53 -11.22
CA VAL A 213 11.21 0.73 -10.17
C VAL A 213 12.72 0.97 -10.17
N SER A 214 13.38 0.93 -11.34
CA SER A 214 14.83 1.15 -11.46
C SER A 214 15.26 2.58 -11.07
N GLU A 215 14.39 3.57 -11.31
CA GLU A 215 14.58 4.96 -10.86
C GLU A 215 14.28 5.14 -9.36
N GLY A 216 13.79 4.10 -8.68
CA GLY A 216 13.44 4.14 -7.27
C GLY A 216 12.17 4.96 -6.97
N VAL A 217 11.35 5.28 -7.97
CA VAL A 217 10.09 6.02 -7.80
C VAL A 217 8.94 5.07 -7.47
N VAL A 218 8.88 3.92 -8.14
CA VAL A 218 7.81 2.94 -7.97
C VAL A 218 8.27 1.77 -7.09
N GLU A 219 7.47 1.39 -6.10
CA GLU A 219 7.53 0.12 -5.40
C GLU A 219 6.37 -0.76 -5.89
N VAL A 220 6.66 -1.97 -6.34
CA VAL A 220 5.64 -2.93 -6.74
C VAL A 220 5.38 -3.91 -5.60
N VAL A 221 4.13 -4.00 -5.17
CA VAL A 221 3.63 -5.08 -4.33
C VAL A 221 2.91 -6.08 -5.23
N PRO A 222 3.41 -7.32 -5.40
CA PRO A 222 2.65 -8.35 -6.12
C PRO A 222 1.27 -8.51 -5.49
N TRP A 223 0.21 -8.66 -6.28
CA TRP A 223 -1.15 -8.80 -5.75
C TRP A 223 -1.95 -9.91 -6.44
N PRO A 224 -1.53 -11.18 -6.29
CA PRO A 224 -2.14 -12.32 -6.98
C PRO A 224 -3.40 -12.82 -6.26
N ILE A 225 -4.31 -11.91 -5.92
CA ILE A 225 -5.53 -12.18 -5.13
C ILE A 225 -6.47 -13.18 -5.81
N ASP A 226 -6.46 -13.21 -7.14
CA ASP A 226 -7.21 -14.10 -8.03
C ASP A 226 -6.81 -15.57 -7.86
N ARG A 227 -5.63 -15.84 -7.28
CA ARG A 227 -5.21 -17.20 -6.91
C ARG A 227 -5.87 -17.71 -5.63
N TYR A 228 -6.47 -16.82 -4.84
CA TYR A 228 -6.97 -17.14 -3.50
C TYR A 228 -8.48 -16.96 -3.34
N LEU A 229 -9.06 -15.98 -4.06
CA LEU A 229 -10.47 -15.62 -4.04
C LEU A 229 -10.98 -15.35 -5.46
N ARG A 230 -12.28 -15.56 -5.68
CA ARG A 230 -12.97 -15.18 -6.92
C ARG A 230 -13.24 -13.68 -6.92
N THR A 231 -12.51 -12.94 -7.76
CA THR A 231 -12.53 -11.47 -7.77
C THR A 231 -13.53 -10.92 -8.79
N SER A 232 -14.12 -9.77 -8.49
CA SER A 232 -15.02 -9.03 -9.38
C SER A 232 -14.42 -7.70 -9.85
N ASP A 233 -14.82 -7.26 -11.05
CA ASP A 233 -14.66 -5.88 -11.52
C ASP A 233 -15.78 -4.95 -10.99
N ALA A 234 -16.80 -5.50 -10.31
CA ALA A 234 -17.91 -4.75 -9.78
C ALA A 234 -17.65 -4.25 -8.36
N TRP A 235 -18.24 -3.09 -8.05
CA TRP A 235 -18.12 -2.48 -6.73
C TRP A 235 -19.05 -3.09 -5.69
N HIS A 236 -20.21 -3.64 -6.10
CA HIS A 236 -21.21 -4.23 -5.21
C HIS A 236 -21.49 -5.68 -5.58
N HIS A 237 -21.70 -6.53 -4.57
CA HIS A 237 -21.99 -7.94 -4.76
C HIS A 237 -23.22 -8.21 -5.64
N ASP A 238 -24.27 -7.39 -5.53
CA ASP A 238 -25.50 -7.57 -6.33
C ASP A 238 -25.27 -7.45 -7.85
N MET A 239 -24.19 -6.78 -8.27
CA MET A 239 -23.81 -6.67 -9.68
C MET A 239 -23.05 -7.90 -10.19
N ASP A 240 -22.48 -8.69 -9.28
CA ASP A 240 -21.68 -9.86 -9.62
C ASP A 240 -21.69 -10.91 -8.49
N PRO A 241 -22.86 -11.50 -8.18
CA PRO A 241 -23.08 -12.31 -6.98
C PRO A 241 -22.36 -13.66 -7.01
N LYS A 242 -21.76 -14.02 -8.15
CA LYS A 242 -20.90 -15.19 -8.26
C LYS A 242 -19.52 -14.92 -7.69
N ASN A 243 -19.09 -13.68 -7.43
CA ASN A 243 -17.74 -13.39 -6.98
C ASN A 243 -17.68 -13.10 -5.47
N GLU A 244 -16.51 -13.34 -4.88
CA GLU A 244 -16.29 -13.34 -3.43
C GLU A 244 -15.82 -11.98 -2.91
N ILE A 245 -15.15 -11.19 -3.75
CA ILE A 245 -14.62 -9.88 -3.39
C ILE A 245 -14.61 -8.90 -4.56
N GLY A 246 -15.02 -7.66 -4.29
CA GLY A 246 -15.02 -6.56 -5.26
C GLY A 246 -13.63 -5.98 -5.54
N TYR A 247 -13.45 -5.43 -6.74
CA TYR A 247 -12.25 -4.74 -7.23
C TYR A 247 -10.92 -5.40 -6.83
N TYR A 248 -10.83 -6.73 -6.93
CA TYR A 248 -9.62 -7.48 -6.64
C TYR A 248 -9.08 -7.22 -5.21
N GLY A 249 -9.95 -6.98 -4.23
CA GLY A 249 -9.51 -6.71 -2.86
C GLY A 249 -8.85 -5.35 -2.68
N GLN A 250 -9.32 -4.34 -3.42
CA GLN A 250 -8.85 -2.96 -3.37
C GLN A 250 -8.74 -2.41 -1.92
N VAL A 251 -9.75 -2.64 -1.08
CA VAL A 251 -9.75 -2.16 0.32
C VAL A 251 -8.58 -2.74 1.12
N ALA A 252 -8.28 -4.03 0.97
CA ALA A 252 -7.14 -4.67 1.64
C ALA A 252 -5.80 -4.12 1.15
N ALA A 253 -5.66 -3.85 -0.16
CA ALA A 253 -4.46 -3.23 -0.72
C ALA A 253 -4.24 -1.80 -0.19
N LEU A 254 -5.31 -0.99 -0.11
CA LEU A 254 -5.25 0.36 0.45
C LEU A 254 -4.80 0.36 1.92
N ASN A 255 -5.32 -0.58 2.71
CA ASN A 255 -4.94 -0.69 4.12
C ASN A 255 -3.54 -1.29 4.32
N ASP A 256 -3.07 -2.25 3.52
CA ASP A 256 -1.64 -2.64 3.54
C ASP A 256 -0.76 -1.42 3.21
N CYS A 257 -1.15 -0.61 2.22
CA CYS A 257 -0.36 0.55 1.80
C CYS A 257 -0.26 1.61 2.90
N LEU A 258 -1.37 1.84 3.62
CA LEU A 258 -1.43 2.72 4.77
C LEU A 258 -0.39 2.34 5.82
N TYR A 259 -0.41 1.09 6.28
CA TYR A 259 0.46 0.63 7.36
C TYR A 259 1.92 0.44 6.90
N ARG A 260 2.13 -0.03 5.66
CA ARG A 260 3.47 -0.13 5.03
C ARG A 260 4.24 1.18 5.04
N ASN A 261 3.53 2.29 4.91
CA ASN A 261 4.10 3.63 4.76
C ASN A 261 3.88 4.54 5.97
N MET A 262 3.19 4.07 7.01
CA MET A 262 2.80 4.88 8.17
C MET A 262 3.96 5.67 8.79
N TYR A 263 5.13 5.04 8.90
CA TYR A 263 6.33 5.67 9.44
C TYR A 263 7.38 6.00 8.37
N LYS A 264 7.07 5.82 7.08
CA LYS A 264 7.99 6.10 5.96
C LYS A 264 7.68 7.39 5.22
N THR A 265 6.45 7.90 5.29
CA THR A 265 6.00 9.10 4.57
C THR A 265 5.26 10.08 5.47
N LYS A 266 5.39 11.39 5.24
CA LYS A 266 4.61 12.41 5.96
C LYS A 266 3.13 12.38 5.58
N TYR A 267 2.79 12.19 4.31
CA TYR A 267 1.42 12.10 3.83
C TYR A 267 1.27 10.96 2.84
N LEU A 268 0.07 10.37 2.82
CA LEU A 268 -0.37 9.39 1.83
C LEU A 268 -1.51 9.92 1.01
N THR A 269 -1.55 9.54 -0.26
CA THR A 269 -2.71 9.72 -1.13
C THR A 269 -3.06 8.40 -1.79
N PHE A 270 -4.35 8.18 -2.06
CA PHE A 270 -4.88 6.92 -2.56
C PHE A 270 -5.59 7.17 -3.89
N ASN A 271 -4.83 7.14 -4.99
CA ASN A 271 -5.33 7.51 -6.31
C ASN A 271 -5.31 6.31 -7.26
N ASP A 272 -6.27 6.28 -8.17
CA ASP A 272 -6.22 5.44 -9.35
C ASP A 272 -5.37 6.14 -10.44
N ILE A 273 -4.95 5.40 -11.49
CA ILE A 273 -4.04 5.92 -12.53
C ILE A 273 -4.68 7.05 -13.34
N ASP A 274 -6.01 7.09 -13.42
CA ASP A 274 -6.82 8.10 -14.08
C ASP A 274 -7.17 9.30 -13.19
N GLU A 275 -6.59 9.38 -11.98
CA GLU A 275 -6.94 10.36 -10.96
C GLU A 275 -5.73 11.16 -10.45
N ILE A 276 -5.84 12.49 -10.50
CA ILE A 276 -4.77 13.41 -10.08
C ILE A 276 -5.36 14.51 -9.20
N ILE A 277 -4.90 14.62 -7.96
CA ILE A 277 -5.24 15.74 -7.06
C ILE A 277 -4.46 16.98 -7.53
N LEU A 278 -5.16 17.98 -8.06
CA LEU A 278 -4.56 19.21 -8.57
C LEU A 278 -4.79 20.37 -7.60
N PRO A 279 -3.73 20.92 -6.99
CA PRO A 279 -3.80 22.22 -6.34
C PRO A 279 -4.10 23.30 -7.39
N ARG A 280 -5.07 24.18 -7.08
CA ARG A 280 -5.49 25.29 -7.94
C ARG A 280 -4.75 26.58 -7.62
N ILE A 281 -4.59 26.89 -6.33
CA ILE A 281 -3.88 28.09 -5.86
C ILE A 281 -2.42 27.84 -5.52
N HIS A 282 -2.07 26.64 -5.06
CA HIS A 282 -0.71 26.26 -4.66
C HIS A 282 0.07 25.63 -5.84
N THR A 283 1.39 25.55 -5.70
CA THR A 283 2.28 24.98 -6.72
C THR A 283 2.31 23.46 -6.69
N ASP A 284 2.28 22.87 -5.52
CA ASP A 284 2.37 21.42 -5.33
C ASP A 284 1.65 20.97 -4.05
N TRP A 285 1.75 19.68 -3.71
CA TRP A 285 1.14 19.17 -2.49
C TRP A 285 1.88 19.60 -1.22
N ASN A 286 3.18 19.91 -1.27
CA ASN A 286 3.92 20.36 -0.09
C ASN A 286 3.40 21.73 0.36
N GLU A 287 3.36 22.71 -0.56
CA GLU A 287 2.88 24.06 -0.27
C GLU A 287 1.41 24.02 0.19
N MET A 288 0.57 23.24 -0.49
CA MET A 288 -0.83 23.07 -0.13
C MET A 288 -1.00 22.48 1.29
N MET A 289 -0.27 21.41 1.60
CA MET A 289 -0.40 20.74 2.89
C MET A 289 0.25 21.54 4.03
N GLU A 290 1.28 22.34 3.77
CA GLU A 290 1.84 23.27 4.74
C GLU A 290 0.79 24.31 5.17
N THR A 291 0.07 24.91 4.21
CA THR A 291 -1.02 25.85 4.49
C THR A 291 -2.17 25.14 5.23
N LEU A 292 -2.70 24.06 4.67
CA LEU A 292 -3.87 23.37 5.23
C LEU A 292 -3.60 22.82 6.64
N GLN A 293 -2.43 22.23 6.89
CA GLN A 293 -2.10 21.69 8.20
C GLN A 293 -1.84 22.79 9.24
N LYS A 294 -1.35 23.96 8.82
CA LYS A 294 -1.16 25.12 9.71
C LYS A 294 -2.49 25.72 10.13
N GLU A 295 -3.43 25.85 9.20
CA GLU A 295 -4.78 26.39 9.46
C GLU A 295 -5.66 25.40 10.20
N HIS A 296 -5.45 24.11 9.97
CA HIS A 296 -6.27 23.03 10.53
C HIS A 296 -5.40 21.94 11.20
N PRO A 297 -4.75 22.24 12.34
CA PRO A 297 -3.79 21.35 12.98
C PRO A 297 -4.44 20.09 13.59
N ASP A 298 -5.74 20.09 13.83
CA ASP A 298 -6.51 18.95 14.34
C ASP A 298 -6.92 17.95 13.25
N LYS A 299 -6.72 18.29 11.97
CA LYS A 299 -7.15 17.47 10.84
C LYS A 299 -6.06 16.50 10.39
N SER A 300 -6.51 15.29 10.07
CA SER A 300 -5.65 14.18 9.63
C SER A 300 -6.03 13.62 8.27
N VAL A 301 -7.22 13.94 7.77
CA VAL A 301 -7.75 13.52 6.47
C VAL A 301 -8.24 14.76 5.74
N PHE A 302 -7.79 14.93 4.51
CA PHE A 302 -8.11 16.05 3.64
C PHE A 302 -8.83 15.48 2.41
N LEU A 303 -10.15 15.62 2.36
CA LEU A 303 -10.99 15.14 1.27
C LEU A 303 -10.93 16.12 0.11
N ILE A 304 -10.69 15.58 -1.09
CA ILE A 304 -10.62 16.32 -2.34
C ILE A 304 -11.79 15.87 -3.20
N GLU A 305 -12.62 16.84 -3.58
CA GLU A 305 -13.81 16.64 -4.41
C GLU A 305 -13.43 16.10 -5.80
N ASN A 306 -14.16 15.09 -6.26
CA ASN A 306 -13.98 14.50 -7.59
C ASN A 306 -14.65 15.30 -8.70
N HIS A 307 -13.89 15.57 -9.76
CA HIS A 307 -14.37 16.16 -11.01
C HIS A 307 -14.16 15.16 -12.16
N PHE A 308 -15.26 14.72 -12.76
CA PHE A 308 -15.23 13.79 -13.90
C PHE A 308 -14.96 14.56 -15.19
N TYR A 309 -13.83 14.26 -15.85
CA TYR A 309 -13.45 14.80 -17.14
C TYR A 309 -13.73 13.77 -18.25
N PRO A 310 -14.83 13.91 -19.01
CA PRO A 310 -15.23 12.90 -19.99
C PRO A 310 -14.19 12.73 -21.09
N ILE A 311 -13.64 11.53 -21.20
CA ILE A 311 -12.55 11.22 -22.15
C ILE A 311 -12.92 11.31 -23.64
N HIS A 312 -14.20 11.38 -23.97
CA HIS A 312 -14.68 11.55 -25.34
C HIS A 312 -14.63 13.03 -25.79
N LEU A 313 -14.37 13.96 -24.86
CA LEU A 313 -14.23 15.39 -25.11
C LEU A 313 -12.76 15.78 -25.03
N THR A 314 -12.12 15.92 -26.19
CA THR A 314 -10.69 16.22 -26.30
C THR A 314 -10.46 17.62 -26.84
N ASP A 315 -9.57 18.35 -26.18
CA ASP A 315 -8.93 19.55 -26.72
C ASP A 315 -7.67 19.17 -27.52
N HIS A 316 -7.43 19.86 -28.63
CA HIS A 316 -6.38 19.51 -29.59
C HIS A 316 -5.07 20.30 -29.42
N THR A 317 -4.96 21.13 -28.38
CA THR A 317 -3.77 21.98 -28.13
C THR A 317 -2.48 21.16 -28.00
N PHE A 318 -2.57 19.93 -27.49
CA PHE A 318 -1.40 19.07 -27.18
C PHE A 318 -1.34 17.78 -28.01
N ASP A 319 -1.94 17.75 -29.20
CA ASP A 319 -1.98 16.54 -30.05
C ASP A 319 -0.60 16.06 -30.50
N ASN A 320 0.36 16.98 -30.65
CA ASN A 320 1.74 16.66 -31.06
C ASN A 320 2.72 16.68 -29.87
N ALA A 321 2.22 16.65 -28.63
CA ALA A 321 3.07 16.71 -27.44
C ALA A 321 3.82 15.39 -27.16
N PHE A 322 3.30 14.26 -27.65
CA PHE A 322 3.80 12.91 -27.39
C PHE A 322 3.85 12.06 -28.68
N PRO A 323 4.68 11.01 -28.74
CA PRO A 323 4.72 10.11 -29.89
C PRO A 323 3.35 9.43 -30.13
N LYS A 324 2.92 9.39 -31.38
CA LYS A 324 1.59 8.89 -31.77
C LYS A 324 1.42 7.38 -31.65
N ASP A 325 2.52 6.64 -31.60
CA ASP A 325 2.57 5.19 -31.49
C ASP A 325 2.50 4.69 -30.04
N VAL A 326 2.60 5.58 -29.04
CA VAL A 326 2.47 5.22 -27.63
C VAL A 326 1.01 4.88 -27.33
N PRO A 327 0.71 3.65 -26.88
CA PRO A 327 -0.66 3.29 -26.52
C PRO A 327 -1.14 4.08 -25.31
N GLY A 328 -2.33 4.67 -25.40
CA GLY A 328 -2.97 5.32 -24.26
C GLY A 328 -3.59 6.67 -24.58
N ARG A 329 -4.03 7.32 -23.50
CA ARG A 329 -4.74 8.60 -23.52
C ARG A 329 -3.81 9.72 -23.07
N ASN A 330 -3.97 10.91 -23.65
CA ASN A 330 -3.25 12.10 -23.24
C ASN A 330 -4.09 12.92 -22.26
N ILE A 331 -3.72 12.93 -20.97
CA ILE A 331 -4.49 13.64 -19.94
C ILE A 331 -4.58 15.16 -20.17
N LEU A 332 -3.66 15.76 -20.94
CA LEU A 332 -3.69 17.20 -21.25
C LEU A 332 -4.84 17.60 -22.18
N GLN A 333 -5.48 16.65 -22.86
CA GLN A 333 -6.62 16.91 -23.74
C GLN A 333 -7.94 17.08 -22.99
N TYR A 334 -8.00 16.66 -21.72
CA TYR A 334 -9.23 16.68 -20.94
C TYR A 334 -9.29 17.96 -20.12
N ILE A 335 -10.08 18.94 -20.55
CA ILE A 335 -10.20 20.25 -19.87
C ILE A 335 -11.64 20.67 -19.59
N TYR A 336 -12.59 19.77 -19.80
CA TYR A 336 -14.00 19.99 -19.50
C TYR A 336 -14.44 18.93 -18.52
N TYR A 337 -15.02 19.36 -17.40
CA TYR A 337 -15.55 18.44 -16.39
C TYR A 337 -17.04 18.68 -16.13
N GLU A 338 -17.71 17.63 -15.67
CA GLU A 338 -19.13 17.68 -15.33
C GLU A 338 -19.37 18.44 -14.02
N PRO A 339 -20.33 19.38 -13.96
CA PRO A 339 -20.71 20.02 -12.70
C PRO A 339 -21.27 18.98 -11.72
N GLU A 340 -21.11 19.27 -10.43
CA GLU A 340 -21.68 18.45 -9.37
C GLU A 340 -23.22 18.41 -9.48
N GLN A 341 -23.78 17.23 -9.23
CA GLN A 341 -25.23 17.03 -9.18
C GLN A 341 -25.74 17.19 -7.74
N PRO A 342 -26.68 18.11 -7.48
CA PRO A 342 -27.32 18.21 -6.17
C PRO A 342 -27.95 16.87 -5.76
N ASN A 343 -27.75 16.48 -4.49
CA ASN A 343 -28.31 15.26 -3.90
C ASN A 343 -27.78 13.93 -4.48
N VAL A 344 -26.73 13.95 -5.31
CA VAL A 344 -26.04 12.76 -5.76
C VAL A 344 -24.70 12.68 -5.04
N TYR A 345 -24.40 11.54 -4.42
CA TYR A 345 -23.11 11.35 -3.77
C TYR A 345 -21.97 11.56 -4.78
N ASN A 346 -21.07 12.49 -4.43
CA ASN A 346 -19.83 12.69 -5.14
C ASN A 346 -18.69 11.99 -4.40
N ASN A 347 -17.92 11.23 -5.15
CA ASN A 347 -16.78 10.52 -4.59
C ASN A 347 -15.68 11.52 -4.23
N HIS A 348 -14.83 11.14 -3.30
CA HIS A 348 -13.65 11.91 -2.94
C HIS A 348 -12.43 11.00 -3.08
N LYS A 349 -11.27 11.62 -3.25
CA LYS A 349 -10.00 11.02 -2.86
C LYS A 349 -9.38 11.89 -1.78
N MET A 350 -8.31 11.41 -1.16
CA MET A 350 -7.81 12.05 0.05
C MET A 350 -6.31 12.06 0.14
N ILE A 351 -5.83 13.10 0.82
CA ILE A 351 -4.48 13.16 1.39
C ILE A 351 -4.63 12.92 2.89
N VAL A 352 -3.85 12.01 3.45
CA VAL A 352 -3.95 11.63 4.87
C VAL A 352 -2.62 11.68 5.57
N ASN A 353 -2.66 11.96 6.87
CA ASN A 353 -1.59 11.63 7.79
C ASN A 353 -1.71 10.14 8.15
N PRO A 354 -0.83 9.26 7.65
CA PRO A 354 -1.05 7.82 7.78
C PRO A 354 -0.99 7.32 9.22
N ARG A 355 -0.31 8.03 10.13
CA ARG A 355 -0.25 7.68 11.57
C ARG A 355 -1.57 7.94 12.29
N LYS A 356 -2.44 8.75 11.69
CA LYS A 356 -3.72 9.18 12.25
C LYS A 356 -4.92 8.49 11.59
N VAL A 357 -4.69 7.52 10.70
CA VAL A 357 -5.74 6.72 10.08
C VAL A 357 -5.58 5.27 10.52
N ILE A 358 -6.69 4.61 10.86
CA ILE A 358 -6.74 3.22 11.32
C ILE A 358 -7.31 2.34 10.20
N GLN A 359 -8.43 2.74 9.60
CA GLN A 359 -9.08 1.99 8.53
C GLN A 359 -9.47 2.92 7.38
N MET A 360 -9.22 2.47 6.16
CA MET A 360 -9.53 3.16 4.91
C MET A 360 -10.55 2.41 4.08
N SER A 361 -11.43 3.15 3.42
CA SER A 361 -12.17 2.70 2.23
C SER A 361 -11.66 3.44 0.98
N VAL A 362 -12.32 3.26 -0.16
CA VAL A 362 -11.96 3.81 -1.47
C VAL A 362 -12.15 5.33 -1.53
N HIS A 363 -13.21 5.85 -0.88
CA HIS A 363 -13.62 7.27 -0.98
C HIS A 363 -13.62 8.03 0.34
N PHE A 364 -13.37 7.35 1.47
CA PHE A 364 -13.31 7.96 2.80
C PHE A 364 -12.53 7.07 3.78
N SER A 365 -12.15 7.63 4.94
CA SER A 365 -11.57 6.87 6.04
C SER A 365 -12.66 6.36 6.99
N LEU A 366 -12.60 5.08 7.37
CA LEU A 366 -13.59 4.43 8.22
C LEU A 366 -13.33 4.71 9.71
N LYS A 367 -12.06 4.75 10.11
CA LYS A 367 -11.63 5.00 11.50
C LYS A 367 -10.37 5.85 11.52
N ILE A 368 -10.40 6.95 12.29
CA ILE A 368 -9.31 7.94 12.33
C ILE A 368 -9.10 8.49 13.74
N TYR A 369 -7.93 9.09 13.95
CA TYR A 369 -7.65 10.05 15.00
C TYR A 369 -7.60 11.46 14.41
N GLY A 370 -8.24 12.42 15.06
CA GLY A 370 -8.36 13.80 14.55
C GLY A 370 -9.56 13.98 13.63
N GLY A 371 -9.66 15.14 12.99
CA GLY A 371 -10.78 15.51 12.15
C GLY A 371 -10.54 15.30 10.65
N ILE A 372 -11.64 15.39 9.90
CA ILE A 372 -11.67 15.45 8.45
C ILE A 372 -11.86 16.90 8.01
N LEU A 373 -11.19 17.30 6.93
CA LEU A 373 -11.41 18.57 6.24
C LEU A 373 -11.83 18.29 4.80
N ASP A 374 -13.01 18.79 4.42
CA ASP A 374 -13.39 18.94 3.02
C ASP A 374 -12.64 20.12 2.44
N VAL A 375 -11.66 19.85 1.58
CA VAL A 375 -10.84 20.90 0.96
C VAL A 375 -11.70 21.61 -0.07
N ALA A 376 -11.85 22.93 0.10
CA ALA A 376 -12.67 23.73 -0.79
C ALA A 376 -12.18 23.61 -2.24
N ASN A 377 -13.11 23.47 -3.20
CA ASN A 377 -12.78 23.25 -4.61
C ASN A 377 -11.82 24.32 -5.16
N HIS A 378 -11.93 25.58 -4.76
CA HIS A 378 -11.02 26.64 -5.20
C HIS A 378 -9.56 26.44 -4.75
N ILE A 379 -9.30 25.60 -3.73
CA ILE A 379 -7.96 25.23 -3.26
C ILE A 379 -7.40 24.06 -4.07
N ALA A 380 -8.20 22.99 -4.21
CA ALA A 380 -7.82 21.79 -4.95
C ALA A 380 -9.05 21.02 -5.45
N GLY A 381 -8.88 20.31 -6.57
CA GLY A 381 -9.87 19.39 -7.12
C GLY A 381 -9.20 18.12 -7.64
N LEU A 382 -9.94 17.02 -7.67
CA LEU A 382 -9.45 15.76 -8.23
C LEU A 382 -9.84 15.69 -9.70
N HIS A 383 -8.82 15.65 -10.56
CA HIS A 383 -8.96 15.45 -11.99
C HIS A 383 -9.10 13.96 -12.30
N HIS A 384 -10.29 13.51 -12.66
CA HIS A 384 -10.58 12.11 -12.96
C HIS A 384 -10.92 11.94 -14.45
N SER A 385 -9.95 11.45 -15.22
CA SER A 385 -10.05 11.25 -16.67
C SER A 385 -10.75 9.93 -17.02
N ARG A 386 -12.09 9.91 -17.02
CA ARG A 386 -12.91 8.70 -17.23
C ARG A 386 -14.12 8.96 -18.14
N GLU A 387 -14.87 7.92 -18.45
CA GLU A 387 -16.19 8.02 -19.09
C GLU A 387 -17.12 8.98 -18.33
N ALA A 388 -18.04 9.61 -19.07
CA ALA A 388 -19.01 10.52 -18.49
C ALA A 388 -19.90 9.82 -17.45
N LYS A 389 -20.10 10.47 -16.30
CA LYS A 389 -21.10 10.08 -15.31
C LYS A 389 -22.49 10.58 -15.73
N GLN A 390 -22.55 11.68 -16.50
CA GLN A 390 -23.78 12.27 -17.04
C GLN A 390 -23.74 12.25 -18.57
N PRO A 391 -24.04 11.11 -19.22
CA PRO A 391 -23.88 10.95 -20.67
C PRO A 391 -24.76 11.88 -21.53
N ASN A 392 -25.84 12.42 -20.96
CA ASN A 392 -26.78 13.32 -21.65
C ASN A 392 -26.55 14.81 -21.31
N LEU A 393 -25.48 15.15 -20.60
CA LEU A 393 -25.20 16.53 -20.23
C LEU A 393 -24.77 17.34 -21.47
N PRO A 394 -25.42 18.49 -21.77
CA PRO A 394 -25.04 19.28 -22.93
C PRO A 394 -23.68 19.94 -22.72
N PHE A 395 -22.90 20.08 -23.80
CA PHE A 395 -21.56 20.66 -23.76
C PHE A 395 -21.51 22.05 -23.08
N THR A 396 -22.54 22.87 -23.26
CA THR A 396 -22.64 24.21 -22.67
C THR A 396 -22.76 24.21 -21.14
N SER A 397 -23.08 23.08 -20.53
CA SER A 397 -23.16 22.92 -19.06
C SER A 397 -21.85 22.42 -18.45
N LEU A 398 -20.86 22.05 -19.26
CA LEU A 398 -19.55 21.62 -18.79
C LEU A 398 -18.73 22.80 -18.31
N ILE A 399 -17.92 22.55 -17.28
CA ILE A 399 -17.02 23.56 -16.72
C ILE A 399 -15.65 23.37 -17.36
N ARG A 400 -15.14 24.45 -17.97
CA ARG A 400 -13.79 24.48 -18.52
C ARG A 400 -12.77 24.71 -17.41
N ASP A 401 -11.77 23.83 -17.33
CA ASP A 401 -10.71 23.84 -16.33
C ASP A 401 -9.36 23.46 -16.95
N THR A 402 -8.43 24.42 -16.95
CA THR A 402 -7.07 24.24 -17.47
C THR A 402 -6.03 24.17 -16.35
N THR A 403 -6.42 23.85 -15.12
CA THR A 403 -5.49 23.78 -13.97
C THR A 403 -4.31 22.84 -14.25
N LEU A 404 -4.57 21.70 -14.89
CA LEU A 404 -3.53 20.73 -15.28
C LEU A 404 -2.45 21.35 -16.20
N TRP A 405 -2.84 22.31 -17.04
CA TRP A 405 -1.93 22.95 -18.00
C TRP A 405 -0.86 23.82 -17.34
N LYS A 406 -1.02 24.19 -16.05
CA LYS A 406 0.05 24.82 -15.24
C LYS A 406 1.36 24.01 -15.29
N TYR A 407 1.25 22.70 -15.44
CA TYR A 407 2.39 21.77 -15.40
C TYR A 407 2.86 21.31 -16.79
N ASN A 408 2.27 21.80 -17.88
CA ASN A 408 2.43 21.24 -19.22
C ASN A 408 3.91 21.16 -19.68
N VAL A 409 4.70 22.23 -19.52
CA VAL A 409 6.10 22.29 -19.98
C VAL A 409 6.92 21.21 -19.30
N THR A 410 6.81 21.12 -17.97
CA THR A 410 7.55 20.13 -17.18
C THR A 410 7.05 18.72 -17.45
N LEU A 411 5.74 18.52 -17.52
CA LEU A 411 5.13 17.22 -17.77
C LEU A 411 5.54 16.67 -19.14
N ILE A 412 5.36 17.45 -20.21
CA ILE A 412 5.69 17.05 -21.58
C ILE A 412 7.16 16.65 -21.69
N ARG A 413 8.06 17.48 -21.15
CA ARG A 413 9.49 17.19 -21.12
C ARG A 413 9.80 15.87 -20.39
N ASN A 414 9.25 15.68 -19.20
CA ASN A 414 9.56 14.52 -18.37
C ASN A 414 8.99 13.22 -18.97
N VAL A 415 7.77 13.26 -19.49
CA VAL A 415 7.09 12.13 -20.11
C VAL A 415 7.83 11.71 -21.38
N ASN A 416 8.19 12.64 -22.28
CA ASN A 416 8.96 12.30 -23.48
C ASN A 416 10.33 11.68 -23.15
N ARG A 417 11.00 12.18 -22.11
CA ARG A 417 12.25 11.58 -21.61
C ARG A 417 12.03 10.15 -21.13
N ALA A 418 10.97 9.88 -20.38
CA ALA A 418 10.64 8.54 -19.89
C ALA A 418 10.25 7.59 -21.04
N LEU A 419 9.38 8.04 -21.95
CA LEU A 419 8.96 7.28 -23.12
C LEU A 419 10.14 6.85 -24.01
N GLY A 420 11.14 7.74 -24.18
CA GLY A 420 12.39 7.43 -24.88
C GLY A 420 13.18 6.26 -24.28
N LYS A 421 13.01 5.96 -22.99
CA LYS A 421 13.68 4.83 -22.32
C LYS A 421 13.03 3.48 -22.63
N PHE A 422 11.80 3.45 -23.13
CA PHE A 422 11.11 2.19 -23.53
C PHE A 422 10.94 2.06 -25.04
N GLY A 423 11.60 2.92 -25.82
CA GLY A 423 11.64 2.84 -27.28
C GLY A 423 10.61 3.70 -28.02
N TYR A 424 9.94 4.63 -27.35
CA TYR A 424 9.04 5.59 -28.00
C TYR A 424 9.74 6.94 -28.18
N THR A 425 9.85 7.43 -29.41
CA THR A 425 10.55 8.69 -29.74
C THR A 425 9.63 9.61 -30.53
N VAL A 426 9.70 10.92 -30.25
CA VAL A 426 8.95 11.97 -30.97
C VAL A 426 9.52 12.17 -32.36
#